data_AF-A0A0C3BFE4-F1
#
_entry.id   AF-A0A0C3BFE4-F1
#
_cell.length_a   1.000
_cell.length_b   1.000
_cell.length_c   1.000
_cell.angle_alpha   90.00
_cell.angle_beta   90.00
_cell.angle_gamma   90.00
#
_symmetry.space_group_name_H-M   'P 1'
#
loop_
_entity.id
_entity.type
_entity.pdbx_description
1 polymer ?
#
loop_
_entity_poly.entity_id
_entity_poly.type
_entity_poly.pdbx_seq_one_letter_code
_entity_poly.pdbx_strand_id
1 'polypeptide(L)'
;LLRKSDLNGYQIPGSDEDLKTTLFADDTTVFLAESDSYDTLLAILTLWCRASGARFNVNKTEILPIGTKTYRDHVLNTRKTTPNGMPLPASIHIARDKEPIRILGGWVGNGIDEEAVWSKNINKIQNTFDRWDQRHPTLISRRLIVNMFAGGITQYLTMVQGMPKEVESRIQKMINALIWDGKKAPVNLGIMNAPDGE
;
A
#
# COMPACT_ATOMS: atom_id res chain seq x y z
N LEU A 1 -4.01 26.05 5.38
CA LEU A 1 -4.75 25.88 6.65
C LEU A 1 -4.14 24.74 7.47
N LEU A 2 -4.15 23.48 7.03
CA LEU A 2 -3.57 22.34 7.77
C LEU A 2 -2.09 22.46 8.15
N ARG A 3 -1.20 22.86 7.23
CA ARG A 3 0.24 22.99 7.56
C ARG A 3 0.54 24.07 8.61
N LYS A 4 -0.35 25.08 8.71
CA LYS A 4 -0.22 26.22 9.64
C LYS A 4 -1.12 26.07 10.87
N SER A 5 -1.77 24.93 11.07
CA SER A 5 -2.62 24.71 12.25
C SER A 5 -1.81 24.16 13.43
N ASP A 6 -2.43 24.23 14.61
CA ASP A 6 -1.90 23.72 15.88
C ASP A 6 -1.97 22.19 16.02
N LEU A 7 -2.25 21.49 14.92
CA LEU A 7 -2.12 20.03 14.84
C LEU A 7 -0.63 19.69 14.74
N ASN A 8 -0.16 18.72 15.51
CA ASN A 8 1.22 18.27 15.50
C ASN A 8 1.48 17.33 14.32
N GLY A 9 0.60 16.35 14.07
CA GLY A 9 0.76 15.36 13.02
C GLY A 9 1.65 14.18 13.43
N TYR A 10 2.34 13.57 12.48
CA TYR A 10 3.20 12.42 12.72
C TYR A 10 4.68 12.80 12.59
N GLN A 11 5.44 12.63 13.67
CA GLN A 11 6.89 12.86 13.64
C GLN A 11 7.59 11.70 12.94
N ILE A 12 8.22 11.97 11.80
CA ILE A 12 9.00 10.97 11.08
C ILE A 12 10.39 10.87 11.74
N PRO A 13 10.83 9.69 12.18
CA PRO A 13 12.18 9.52 12.71
C PRO A 13 13.25 10.01 11.73
N GLY A 14 14.08 10.98 12.15
CA GLY A 14 15.12 11.58 11.31
C GLY A 14 14.68 12.74 10.42
N SER A 15 13.44 13.22 10.56
CA SER A 15 12.93 14.44 9.93
C SER A 15 12.78 15.56 10.97
N ASP A 16 13.13 16.78 10.58
CA ASP A 16 12.90 17.99 11.39
C ASP A 16 11.46 18.52 11.26
N GLU A 17 10.71 18.05 10.26
CA GLU A 17 9.31 18.43 10.03
C GLU A 17 8.33 17.31 10.39
N ASP A 18 7.25 17.68 11.07
CA ASP A 18 6.12 16.79 11.33
C ASP A 18 5.23 16.63 10.09
N LEU A 19 4.91 15.38 9.78
CA LEU A 19 4.01 15.03 8.69
C LEU A 19 2.56 15.24 9.12
N LYS A 20 1.94 16.35 8.71
CA LYS A 20 0.51 16.61 8.99
C LYS A 20 -0.41 16.10 7.89
N THR A 21 0.00 16.20 6.63
CA THR A 21 -0.83 15.79 5.50
C THR A 21 0.00 15.47 4.26
N THR A 22 -0.45 14.48 3.49
CA THR A 22 0.02 14.18 2.14
C THR A 22 -1.12 14.32 1.15
N LEU A 23 -0.83 14.87 -0.02
CA LEU A 23 -1.80 15.12 -1.09
C LEU A 23 -1.26 14.50 -2.37
N PHE A 24 -2.10 13.73 -3.06
CA PHE A 24 -1.80 13.23 -4.40
C PHE A 24 -3.09 13.28 -5.23
N ALA A 25 -3.14 14.21 -6.20
CA ALA A 25 -4.37 14.56 -6.89
C ALA A 25 -5.51 14.90 -5.89
N ASP A 26 -6.63 14.18 -5.92
CA ASP A 26 -7.75 14.32 -4.98
C ASP A 26 -7.59 13.49 -3.69
N ASP A 27 -6.67 12.52 -3.68
CA ASP A 27 -6.39 11.71 -2.50
C ASP A 27 -5.67 12.56 -1.44
N THR A 28 -6.29 12.66 -0.26
CA THR A 28 -5.78 13.40 0.88
C THR A 28 -5.63 12.47 2.07
N THR A 29 -4.43 12.37 2.62
CA THR A 29 -4.17 11.69 3.89
C THR A 29 -3.78 12.73 4.92
N VAL A 30 -4.35 12.63 6.12
CA VAL A 30 -4.04 13.49 7.26
C VAL A 30 -3.56 12.60 8.39
N PHE A 31 -2.52 13.06 9.07
CA PHE A 31 -1.92 12.38 10.20
C PHE A 31 -2.19 13.22 11.45
N LEU A 32 -2.56 12.56 12.54
CA LEU A 32 -2.88 13.18 13.81
C LEU A 32 -2.03 12.52 14.90
N ALA A 33 -1.38 13.34 15.71
CA ALA A 33 -0.73 12.90 16.94
C ALA A 33 -1.77 12.45 17.98
N GLU A 34 -1.33 11.78 19.04
CA GLU A 34 -2.17 11.49 20.21
C GLU A 34 -2.74 12.77 20.85
N SER A 35 -1.97 13.86 20.82
CA SER A 35 -2.38 15.17 21.32
C SER A 35 -3.35 15.90 20.41
N ASP A 36 -3.51 15.46 19.17
CA ASP A 36 -4.31 16.17 18.17
C ASP A 36 -5.79 15.84 18.31
N SER A 37 -6.61 16.88 18.19
CA SER A 37 -8.06 16.72 18.19
C SER A 37 -8.60 16.56 16.78
N TYR A 38 -9.38 15.49 16.57
CA TYR A 38 -10.14 15.30 15.34
C TYR A 38 -11.15 16.44 15.11
N ASP A 39 -11.68 17.06 16.17
CA ASP A 39 -12.60 18.19 16.08
C ASP A 39 -11.92 19.42 15.47
N THR A 40 -10.67 19.67 15.86
CA THR A 40 -9.84 20.73 15.27
C THR A 40 -9.59 20.47 13.79
N LEU A 41 -9.26 19.22 13.43
CA LEU A 41 -9.14 18.83 12.03
C LEU A 41 -10.44 19.10 11.26
N LEU A 42 -11.57 18.65 11.78
CA LEU A 42 -12.87 18.80 11.13
C LEU A 42 -13.25 20.28 10.92
N ALA A 43 -12.96 21.14 11.89
CA ALA A 43 -13.16 22.58 11.76
C ALA A 43 -12.30 23.17 10.63
N ILE A 44 -11.03 22.79 10.54
CA ILE A 44 -10.12 23.21 9.48
C ILE A 44 -10.61 22.75 8.10
N LEU A 45 -10.98 21.48 7.98
CA LEU A 45 -11.48 20.91 6.72
C LEU A 45 -12.79 21.56 6.30
N THR A 46 -13.70 21.82 7.23
CA THR A 46 -15.00 22.47 6.97
C THR A 46 -14.81 23.90 6.46
N LEU A 47 -13.92 24.67 7.08
CA LEU A 47 -13.59 26.03 6.63
C LEU A 47 -12.99 26.00 5.21
N TRP A 48 -12.07 25.07 4.96
CA TRP A 48 -11.47 24.92 3.64
C TRP A 48 -12.50 24.50 2.57
N CYS A 49 -13.38 23.54 2.86
CA CYS A 49 -14.46 23.14 1.97
C CYS A 49 -15.39 24.31 1.65
N ARG A 50 -15.76 25.11 2.66
CA ARG A 50 -16.60 26.31 2.47
C ARG A 50 -15.93 27.36 1.58
N ALA A 51 -14.62 27.56 1.74
CA ALA A 51 -13.86 28.54 0.97
C ALA A 51 -13.58 28.09 -0.48
N SER A 52 -13.34 26.78 -0.68
CA SER A 52 -12.97 26.22 -2.00
C SER A 52 -14.16 25.73 -2.82
N GLY A 53 -15.30 25.46 -2.19
CA GLY A 53 -16.44 24.76 -2.80
C GLY A 53 -16.24 23.25 -2.94
N ALA A 54 -15.11 22.70 -2.49
CA ALA A 54 -14.82 21.28 -2.53
C ALA A 54 -15.55 20.50 -1.41
N ARG A 55 -15.69 19.19 -1.58
CA ARG A 55 -16.34 18.31 -0.60
C ARG A 55 -15.61 16.97 -0.49
N PHE A 56 -15.25 16.58 0.73
CA PHE A 56 -14.70 15.25 0.98
C PHE A 56 -15.75 14.15 0.79
N ASN A 57 -15.33 13.05 0.17
CA ASN A 57 -16.17 11.88 0.01
C ASN A 57 -16.12 11.02 1.28
N VAL A 58 -17.10 11.23 2.17
CA VAL A 58 -17.20 10.54 3.46
C VAL A 58 -17.24 9.01 3.28
N ASN A 59 -17.87 8.50 2.23
CA ASN A 59 -17.97 7.06 1.97
C ASN A 59 -16.63 6.43 1.56
N LYS A 60 -15.69 7.24 1.07
CA LYS A 60 -14.32 6.82 0.75
C LYS A 60 -13.32 7.16 1.85
N THR A 61 -13.75 7.85 2.91
CA THR A 61 -12.87 8.23 4.01
C THR A 61 -12.71 7.05 4.95
N GLU A 62 -11.45 6.70 5.23
CA GLU A 62 -11.08 5.63 6.15
C GLU A 62 -10.21 6.18 7.28
N ILE A 63 -10.35 5.61 8.47
CA ILE A 63 -9.51 5.95 9.64
C ILE A 63 -8.74 4.70 10.07
N LEU A 64 -7.42 4.83 10.15
CA LEU A 64 -6.55 3.80 10.69
C LEU A 64 -5.96 4.28 12.03
N PRO A 65 -6.41 3.77 13.19
CA PRO A 65 -5.78 4.07 14.46
C PRO A 65 -4.43 3.35 14.53
N ILE A 66 -3.35 4.11 14.78
CA ILE A 66 -1.98 3.60 14.90
C ILE A 66 -1.52 3.83 16.34
N GLY A 67 -0.81 2.86 16.92
CA GLY A 67 -0.31 2.92 18.29
C GLY A 67 -0.50 1.60 19.04
N THR A 68 -0.53 1.69 20.38
CA THR A 68 -0.70 0.51 21.24
C THR A 68 -2.02 -0.20 20.96
N LYS A 69 -2.07 -1.52 21.20
CA LYS A 69 -3.32 -2.28 21.05
C LYS A 69 -4.45 -1.69 21.90
N THR A 70 -4.15 -1.30 23.14
CA THR A 70 -5.11 -0.65 24.05
C THR A 70 -5.72 0.63 23.46
N TYR A 71 -4.90 1.49 22.85
CA TYR A 71 -5.39 2.70 22.18
C TYR A 71 -6.28 2.36 20.98
N ARG A 72 -5.86 1.41 20.14
CA ARG A 72 -6.62 1.00 18.96
C ARG A 72 -7.97 0.39 19.35
N ASP A 73 -7.99 -0.47 20.36
CA ASP A 73 -9.22 -1.03 20.94
C ASP A 73 -10.11 0.08 21.53
N HIS A 74 -9.53 1.09 22.19
CA HIS A 74 -10.28 2.25 22.70
C HIS A 74 -10.97 3.02 21.57
N VAL A 75 -10.24 3.35 20.50
CA VAL A 75 -10.80 4.06 19.34
C VAL A 75 -11.88 3.23 18.66
N LEU A 76 -11.69 1.92 18.50
CA LEU A 76 -12.69 1.05 17.89
C LEU A 76 -13.99 0.97 18.71
N ASN A 77 -13.88 0.89 20.05
CA ASN A 77 -15.04 0.74 20.94
C ASN A 77 -15.77 2.07 21.19
N THR A 78 -15.03 3.17 21.36
CA THR A 78 -15.60 4.47 21.73
C THR A 78 -15.80 5.39 20.53
N ARG A 79 -15.14 5.10 19.41
CA ARG A 79 -14.99 6.00 18.26
C ARG A 79 -14.34 7.34 18.62
N LYS A 80 -13.62 7.46 19.74
CA LYS A 80 -12.97 8.71 20.14
C LYS A 80 -11.46 8.60 20.00
N THR A 81 -10.83 9.66 19.50
CA THR A 81 -9.35 9.75 19.42
C THR A 81 -8.74 10.24 20.73
N THR A 82 -9.51 10.98 21.54
CA THR A 82 -9.10 11.44 22.88
C THR A 82 -10.26 11.22 23.87
N PRO A 83 -10.00 11.10 25.19
CA PRO A 83 -11.05 10.83 26.18
C PRO A 83 -12.22 11.84 26.16
N ASN A 84 -11.89 13.12 25.93
CA ASN A 84 -12.84 14.24 25.91
C ASN A 84 -13.33 14.63 24.50
N GLY A 85 -12.82 13.98 23.45
CA GLY A 85 -13.17 14.30 22.07
C GLY A 85 -14.59 13.83 21.71
N MET A 86 -15.15 14.43 20.65
CA MET A 86 -16.38 13.92 20.06
C MET A 86 -16.13 12.58 19.35
N PRO A 87 -17.12 11.67 19.32
CA PRO A 87 -16.99 10.43 18.57
C PRO A 87 -16.89 10.72 17.06
N LEU A 88 -16.01 9.99 16.39
CA LEU A 88 -15.83 9.96 14.95
C LEU A 88 -17.17 9.63 14.26
N PRO A 89 -17.51 10.33 13.16
CA PRO A 89 -18.79 10.14 12.46
C PRO A 89 -19.08 8.67 12.15
N ALA A 90 -20.28 8.19 12.46
CA ALA A 90 -20.64 6.77 12.31
C ALA A 90 -20.52 6.25 10.86
N SER A 91 -20.59 7.14 9.88
CA SER A 91 -20.45 6.83 8.45
C SER A 91 -19.01 6.54 8.02
N ILE A 92 -18.00 6.92 8.82
CA ILE A 92 -16.59 6.72 8.48
C ILE A 92 -16.14 5.35 8.99
N HIS A 93 -15.57 4.56 8.08
CA HIS A 93 -15.00 3.27 8.43
C HIS A 93 -13.72 3.46 9.27
N ILE A 94 -13.59 2.68 10.35
CA ILE A 94 -12.38 2.61 11.18
C ILE A 94 -11.80 1.21 11.01
N ALA A 95 -10.59 1.14 10.45
CA ALA A 95 -9.91 -0.11 10.15
C ALA A 95 -9.50 -0.85 11.43
N ARG A 96 -9.77 -2.14 11.47
CA ARG A 96 -9.41 -3.04 12.57
C ARG A 96 -8.01 -3.64 12.37
N ASP A 97 -7.51 -4.31 13.40
CA ASP A 97 -6.35 -5.20 13.27
C ASP A 97 -6.59 -6.20 12.16
N LYS A 98 -5.56 -6.44 11.35
CA LYS A 98 -5.57 -7.33 10.17
C LYS A 98 -6.48 -6.88 9.03
N GLU A 99 -7.04 -5.68 9.10
CA GLU A 99 -7.83 -5.06 8.04
C GLU A 99 -6.97 -4.00 7.31
N PRO A 100 -6.45 -4.31 6.11
CA PRO A 100 -5.63 -3.35 5.37
C PRO A 100 -6.52 -2.31 4.67
N ILE A 101 -6.11 -1.03 4.75
CA ILE A 101 -6.67 0.07 3.97
C ILE A 101 -5.76 0.42 2.80
N ARG A 102 -6.31 1.07 1.77
CA ARG A 102 -5.54 1.38 0.55
C ARG A 102 -5.10 2.85 0.54
N ILE A 103 -3.80 3.08 0.44
CA ILE A 103 -3.22 4.43 0.32
C ILE A 103 -2.33 4.48 -0.91
N LEU A 104 -2.70 5.31 -1.90
CA LEU A 104 -1.99 5.54 -3.16
C LEU A 104 -1.66 4.30 -4.01
N GLY A 105 -2.22 3.14 -3.69
CA GLY A 105 -1.93 1.87 -4.36
C GLY A 105 -1.26 0.83 -3.48
N GLY A 106 -0.68 1.23 -2.34
CA GLY A 106 -0.21 0.34 -1.29
C GLY A 106 -1.30 0.00 -0.26
N TRP A 107 -1.03 -0.99 0.57
CA TRP A 107 -1.92 -1.54 1.59
C TRP A 107 -1.36 -1.33 2.99
N VAL A 108 -1.97 -0.47 3.80
CA VAL A 108 -1.47 -0.14 5.14
C VAL A 108 -2.45 -0.65 6.18
N GLY A 109 -1.96 -1.21 7.29
CA GLY A 109 -2.81 -1.63 8.39
C GLY A 109 -2.02 -2.27 9.52
N ASN A 110 -2.67 -2.46 10.67
CA ASN A 110 -2.03 -3.05 11.84
C ASN A 110 -2.01 -4.57 11.74
N GLY A 111 -0.83 -5.19 11.75
CA GLY A 111 -0.69 -6.65 11.75
C GLY A 111 -1.31 -7.33 10.53
N ILE A 112 -1.26 -6.66 9.38
CA ILE A 112 -1.77 -7.18 8.11
C ILE A 112 -0.90 -8.33 7.61
N ASP A 113 -1.52 -9.25 6.89
CA ASP A 113 -0.80 -10.32 6.20
C ASP A 113 -0.15 -9.75 4.92
N GLU A 114 1.16 -9.52 4.98
CA GLU A 114 1.93 -8.99 3.87
C GLU A 114 1.94 -9.95 2.66
N GLU A 115 1.87 -11.26 2.85
CA GLU A 115 1.79 -12.21 1.73
C GLU A 115 0.41 -12.13 1.05
N ALA A 116 -0.66 -11.97 1.84
CA ALA A 116 -2.01 -11.79 1.32
C ALA A 116 -2.12 -10.55 0.42
N VAL A 117 -1.41 -9.47 0.76
CA VAL A 117 -1.32 -8.24 -0.08
C VAL A 117 -0.79 -8.56 -1.49
N TRP A 118 0.16 -9.48 -1.60
CA TRP A 118 0.78 -9.88 -2.88
C TRP A 118 -0.04 -10.88 -3.70
N SER A 119 -1.07 -11.51 -3.10
CA SER A 119 -1.83 -12.59 -3.73
C SER A 119 -2.44 -12.20 -5.08
N LYS A 120 -3.00 -11.00 -5.20
CA LYS A 120 -3.57 -10.51 -6.47
C LYS A 120 -2.50 -10.38 -7.56
N ASN A 121 -1.31 -9.89 -7.20
CA ASN A 121 -0.20 -9.71 -8.13
C ASN A 121 0.35 -11.06 -8.58
N ILE A 122 0.57 -11.99 -7.65
CA ILE A 122 1.00 -13.35 -7.93
C ILE A 122 0.02 -14.04 -8.89
N ASN A 123 -1.29 -13.99 -8.59
CA ASN A 123 -2.31 -14.59 -9.45
C ASN A 123 -2.34 -13.96 -10.85
N LYS A 124 -2.14 -12.64 -10.94
CA LYS A 124 -2.08 -11.94 -12.23
C LYS A 124 -0.86 -12.37 -13.06
N ILE A 125 0.29 -12.54 -12.41
CA ILE A 125 1.51 -13.04 -13.06
C ILE A 125 1.28 -14.47 -13.54
N GLN A 126 0.78 -15.36 -12.67
CA GLN A 126 0.52 -16.76 -12.99
C GLN A 126 -0.42 -16.89 -14.20
N ASN A 127 -1.60 -16.25 -14.13
CA ASN A 127 -2.57 -16.26 -15.23
C ASN A 127 -2.00 -15.68 -16.53
N THR A 128 -1.01 -14.80 -16.45
CA THR A 128 -0.36 -14.26 -17.65
C THR A 128 0.64 -15.26 -18.21
N PHE A 129 1.47 -15.88 -17.37
CA PHE A 129 2.40 -16.92 -17.78
C PHE A 129 1.66 -18.10 -18.41
N ASP A 130 0.59 -18.60 -17.77
CA ASP A 130 -0.20 -19.72 -18.27
C ASP A 130 -0.77 -19.45 -19.67
N ARG A 131 -1.28 -18.23 -19.90
CA ARG A 131 -1.83 -17.84 -21.22
C ARG A 131 -0.76 -17.76 -22.30
N TRP A 132 0.44 -17.28 -21.96
CA TRP A 132 1.53 -17.17 -22.94
C TRP A 132 2.19 -18.52 -23.21
N ASP A 133 2.31 -19.37 -22.21
CA ASP A 133 2.97 -20.67 -22.35
C ASP A 133 2.19 -21.62 -23.28
N GLN A 134 0.85 -21.48 -23.34
CA GLN A 134 -0.01 -22.16 -24.32
C GLN A 134 0.38 -21.88 -25.79
N ARG A 135 1.15 -20.82 -26.06
CA ARG A 135 1.63 -20.48 -27.41
C ARG A 135 3.03 -21.01 -27.71
N HIS A 136 3.60 -21.81 -26.82
CA HIS A 136 4.94 -22.39 -26.93
C HIS A 136 6.01 -21.34 -27.31
N PRO A 137 6.17 -20.28 -26.49
CA PRO A 137 7.07 -19.18 -26.81
C PRO A 137 8.53 -19.63 -26.82
N THR A 138 9.34 -19.04 -27.69
CA THR A 138 10.79 -19.23 -27.71
C THR A 138 11.43 -18.68 -26.43
N LEU A 139 12.69 -19.04 -26.17
CA LEU A 139 13.43 -18.57 -24.99
C LEU A 139 13.52 -17.03 -24.93
N ILE A 140 13.70 -16.38 -26.09
CA ILE A 140 13.73 -14.91 -26.20
C ILE A 140 12.36 -14.33 -25.83
N SER A 141 11.27 -14.89 -26.37
CA SER A 141 9.91 -14.47 -26.03
C SER A 141 9.60 -14.68 -24.55
N ARG A 142 10.05 -15.78 -23.95
CA ARG A 142 9.91 -16.07 -22.51
C ARG A 142 10.63 -15.00 -21.66
N ARG A 143 11.87 -14.60 -22.03
CA ARG A 143 12.59 -13.48 -21.39
C ARG A 143 11.77 -12.19 -21.41
N LEU A 144 11.21 -11.84 -22.58
CA LEU A 144 10.39 -10.63 -22.74
C LEU A 144 9.12 -10.69 -21.90
N ILE A 145 8.43 -11.84 -21.86
CA ILE A 145 7.25 -12.06 -21.03
C ILE A 145 7.57 -11.85 -19.55
N VAL A 146 8.68 -12.41 -19.05
CA VAL A 146 9.11 -12.23 -17.66
C VAL A 146 9.35 -10.76 -17.35
N ASN A 147 10.13 -10.07 -18.18
CA ASN A 147 10.46 -8.67 -17.96
C ASN A 147 9.21 -7.76 -17.99
N MET A 148 8.35 -7.93 -18.99
CA MET A 148 7.15 -7.10 -19.15
C MET A 148 6.12 -7.35 -18.04
N PHE A 149 5.88 -8.61 -17.68
CA PHE A 149 4.78 -8.95 -16.79
C PHE A 149 5.22 -9.16 -15.34
N ALA A 150 6.18 -10.03 -15.07
CA ALA A 150 6.64 -10.21 -13.69
C ALA A 150 7.35 -8.96 -13.18
N GLY A 151 8.29 -8.40 -13.97
CA GLY A 151 8.95 -7.14 -13.63
C GLY A 151 7.95 -5.99 -13.50
N GLY A 152 7.16 -5.74 -14.55
CA GLY A 152 6.21 -4.63 -14.58
C GLY A 152 5.11 -4.69 -13.50
N ILE A 153 4.60 -5.88 -13.15
CA ILE A 153 3.56 -6.01 -12.11
C ILE A 153 4.14 -5.84 -10.71
N THR A 154 5.36 -6.32 -10.47
CA THR A 154 5.96 -6.30 -9.12
C THR A 154 6.56 -4.96 -8.76
N GLN A 155 7.12 -4.23 -9.73
CA GLN A 155 7.95 -3.03 -9.53
C GLN A 155 7.36 -2.02 -8.53
N TYR A 156 6.10 -1.62 -8.72
CA TYR A 156 5.48 -0.59 -7.89
C TYR A 156 5.33 -1.04 -6.43
N LEU A 157 4.76 -2.23 -6.20
CA LEU A 157 4.46 -2.70 -4.85
C LEU A 157 5.75 -3.05 -4.09
N THR A 158 6.77 -3.56 -4.78
CA THR A 158 8.11 -3.78 -4.23
C THR A 158 8.71 -2.47 -3.72
N MET A 159 8.56 -1.38 -4.46
CA MET A 159 9.08 -0.08 -4.03
C MET A 159 8.31 0.46 -2.82
N VAL A 160 6.98 0.41 -2.85
CA VAL A 160 6.17 1.05 -1.81
C VAL A 160 6.15 0.26 -0.50
N GLN A 161 6.19 -1.08 -0.55
CA GLN A 161 5.99 -1.94 0.61
C GLN A 161 7.04 -3.03 0.79
N GLY A 162 8.03 -3.10 -0.08
CA GLY A 162 8.96 -4.23 -0.12
C GLY A 162 8.30 -5.50 -0.67
N MET A 163 9.09 -6.56 -0.78
CA MET A 163 8.64 -7.88 -1.20
C MET A 163 9.12 -8.91 -0.15
N PRO A 164 8.20 -9.63 0.53
CA PRO A 164 8.56 -10.72 1.42
C PRO A 164 9.34 -11.82 0.68
N LYS A 165 10.23 -12.53 1.39
CA LYS A 165 11.09 -13.56 0.78
C LYS A 165 10.30 -14.74 0.23
N GLU A 166 9.17 -15.05 0.84
CA GLU A 166 8.23 -16.09 0.41
C GLU A 166 7.61 -15.72 -0.94
N VAL A 167 7.19 -14.46 -1.10
CA VAL A 167 6.66 -13.91 -2.35
C VAL A 167 7.73 -13.91 -3.44
N GLU A 168 8.93 -13.42 -3.13
CA GLU A 168 10.08 -13.44 -4.04
C GLU A 168 10.38 -14.86 -4.53
N SER A 169 10.47 -15.83 -3.61
CA SER A 169 10.72 -17.23 -3.92
C SER A 169 9.62 -17.83 -4.81
N ARG A 170 8.35 -17.50 -4.54
CA ARG A 170 7.21 -17.99 -5.32
C ARG A 170 7.25 -17.44 -6.75
N ILE A 171 7.48 -16.15 -6.92
CA ILE A 171 7.61 -15.53 -8.25
C ILE A 171 8.82 -16.10 -8.98
N GLN A 172 9.95 -16.29 -8.30
CA GLN A 172 11.15 -16.88 -8.89
C GLN A 172 10.90 -18.33 -9.38
N LYS A 173 10.15 -19.13 -8.63
CA LYS A 173 9.72 -20.47 -9.06
C LYS A 173 8.84 -20.41 -10.32
N MET A 174 7.90 -19.47 -10.37
CA MET A 174 7.04 -19.27 -11.55
C MET A 174 7.84 -18.86 -12.79
N ILE A 175 8.82 -17.97 -12.63
CA ILE A 175 9.73 -17.57 -13.70
C ILE A 175 10.54 -18.77 -14.19
N ASN A 176 11.12 -19.56 -13.28
CA ASN A 176 11.89 -20.74 -13.65
C ASN A 176 11.04 -21.76 -14.39
N ALA A 177 9.80 -21.99 -13.95
CA ALA A 177 8.87 -22.89 -14.62
C ALA A 177 8.58 -22.44 -16.08
N LEU A 178 8.29 -21.15 -16.27
CA LEU A 178 8.05 -20.58 -17.60
C LEU A 178 9.29 -20.66 -18.49
N ILE A 179 10.47 -20.24 -18.00
CA ILE A 179 11.69 -20.20 -18.82
C ILE A 179 12.09 -21.61 -19.26
N TRP A 180 12.04 -22.58 -18.34
CA TRP A 180 12.58 -23.91 -18.58
C TRP A 180 11.57 -24.95 -19.05
N ASP A 181 10.30 -24.59 -19.26
CA ASP A 181 9.30 -25.56 -19.75
C ASP A 181 9.10 -26.74 -18.78
N GLY A 182 9.31 -26.50 -17.48
CA GLY A 182 9.36 -27.57 -16.46
C GLY A 182 10.60 -28.48 -16.54
N LYS A 183 11.57 -28.22 -17.42
CA LYS A 183 12.82 -28.98 -17.57
C LYS A 183 13.90 -28.46 -16.62
N LYS A 184 14.94 -29.27 -16.38
CA LYS A 184 16.09 -28.85 -15.58
C LYS A 184 16.83 -27.72 -16.31
N ALA A 185 17.11 -26.62 -15.60
CA ALA A 185 17.78 -25.45 -16.15
C ALA A 185 19.17 -25.82 -16.72
N PRO A 186 19.41 -25.68 -18.04
CA PRO A 186 20.71 -25.89 -18.66
C PRO A 186 21.68 -24.72 -18.43
N VAL A 187 21.16 -23.52 -18.10
CA VAL A 187 21.95 -22.30 -17.88
C VAL A 187 21.42 -21.58 -16.64
N ASN A 188 22.29 -20.92 -15.89
CA ASN A 188 21.87 -20.11 -14.74
C ASN A 188 21.08 -18.88 -15.21
N LEU A 189 19.98 -18.54 -14.53
CA LEU A 189 19.16 -17.37 -14.80
C LEU A 189 19.95 -16.05 -14.79
N GLY A 190 20.98 -15.95 -13.94
CA GLY A 190 21.85 -14.76 -13.87
C GLY A 190 22.61 -14.51 -15.17
N ILE A 191 23.02 -15.58 -15.88
CA ILE A 191 23.68 -15.48 -17.18
C ILE A 191 22.67 -15.05 -18.25
N MET A 192 21.42 -15.50 -18.16
CA MET A 192 20.35 -15.11 -19.10
C MET A 192 19.93 -13.64 -18.97
N ASN A 193 20.06 -13.08 -17.76
CA ASN A 193 19.72 -11.70 -17.45
C ASN A 193 20.90 -10.73 -17.63
N ALA A 194 22.11 -11.23 -17.92
CA ALA A 194 23.23 -10.38 -18.24
C ALA A 194 22.91 -9.53 -19.48
N PRO A 195 23.35 -8.26 -19.53
CA PRO A 195 23.38 -7.52 -20.78
C PRO A 195 24.20 -8.32 -21.80
N ASP A 196 23.77 -8.30 -23.06
CA ASP A 196 24.55 -8.92 -24.13
C ASP A 196 25.93 -8.24 -24.12
N GLY A 197 26.98 -9.02 -23.89
CA GLY A 197 28.34 -8.49 -23.75
C GLY A 197 28.74 -7.70 -24.98
N GLU A 198 29.15 -6.45 -24.78
CA GLU A 198 30.06 -5.76 -25.70
C GLU A 198 31.46 -6.38 -25.62
#